data_AF-A0A7S0Q063-F1
#
_entry.id   AF-A0A7S0Q063-F1
#
_cell.length_a   1.000
_cell.length_b   1.000
_cell.length_c   1.000
_cell.angle_alpha   90.00
_cell.angle_beta   90.00
_cell.angle_gamma   90.00
#
_symmetry.space_group_name_H-M   'P 1'
#
loop_
_entity.id
_entity.type
_entity.pdbx_description
1 polymer ?
#
loop_
_entity_poly.entity_id
_entity_poly.type
_entity_poly.pdbx_seq_one_letter_code
_entity_poly.pdbx_strand_id
1 'polypeptide(L)'
;EAHAVRPSLINYHLIVDRALPELRRAMKSGTAWRDVPLRRIALHSVTDISSEARALYKRLSSTATGPGPIYLYKPLLHLVLPSVKRAIVLDTDIFFFSDIRLLHKHFRRFAEGHLIGLATEQCPSYQEVRALGGKGFNGGVQLLDLEAMRASKHYGALM
;
A
#
# COMPACT_ATOMS: atom_id res chain seq x y z
N GLU A 1 27.96 5.72 -11.27
CA GLU A 1 27.96 5.58 -9.80
C GLU A 1 26.91 6.52 -9.20
N ALA A 2 26.31 6.16 -8.05
CA ALA A 2 25.29 6.90 -7.29
C ALA A 2 23.79 6.75 -7.68
N HIS A 3 23.30 5.51 -7.74
CA HIS A 3 21.86 5.22 -7.54
C HIS A 3 21.57 4.37 -6.28
N ALA A 4 22.57 4.22 -5.41
CA ALA A 4 22.39 3.55 -4.13
C ALA A 4 21.46 4.39 -3.24
N VAL A 5 20.19 4.02 -3.22
CA VAL A 5 19.24 4.39 -2.16
C VAL A 5 19.95 4.13 -0.84
N ARG A 6 20.14 5.15 0.00
CA ARG A 6 20.65 4.94 1.37
C ARG A 6 19.57 4.18 2.14
N PRO A 7 19.70 2.86 2.39
CA PRO A 7 18.61 2.07 2.97
C PRO A 7 18.27 2.52 4.40
N SER A 8 19.20 3.25 5.04
CA SER A 8 19.09 3.74 6.40
C SER A 8 17.95 4.74 6.66
N LEU A 9 17.32 5.29 5.60
CA LEU A 9 16.25 6.29 5.70
C LEU A 9 14.86 5.75 5.35
N ILE A 10 14.73 4.49 4.93
CA ILE A 10 13.45 3.90 4.51
C ILE A 10 12.99 2.92 5.58
N ASN A 11 11.71 3.00 5.95
CA ASN A 11 11.05 1.96 6.73
C ASN A 11 10.19 1.12 5.79
N TYR A 12 10.39 -0.20 5.81
CA TYR A 12 9.68 -1.18 5.01
C TYR A 12 8.56 -1.79 5.84
N HIS A 13 7.34 -1.75 5.30
CA HIS A 13 6.16 -2.35 5.91
C HIS A 13 5.69 -3.48 5.01
N LEU A 14 5.93 -4.72 5.43
CA LEU A 14 5.46 -5.90 4.71
C LEU A 14 4.07 -6.24 5.21
N ILE A 15 3.11 -6.31 4.30
CA ILE A 15 1.73 -6.68 4.58
C ILE A 15 1.53 -8.13 4.11
N VAL A 16 1.10 -9.00 5.02
CA VAL A 16 0.85 -10.41 4.72
C VAL A 16 -0.57 -10.79 5.14
N ASP A 17 -1.14 -11.78 4.46
CA ASP A 17 -2.44 -12.36 4.80
C ASP A 17 -2.39 -13.12 6.14
N ARG A 18 -1.31 -13.87 6.34
CA ARG A 18 -0.98 -14.61 7.56
C ARG A 18 0.53 -14.58 7.73
N ALA A 19 0.99 -14.11 8.89
CA ALA A 19 2.42 -14.12 9.21
C ALA A 19 2.91 -15.56 9.49
N LEU A 20 3.41 -16.24 8.46
CA LEU A 20 3.97 -17.58 8.58
C LEU A 20 5.24 -17.57 9.47
N PRO A 21 5.38 -18.51 10.44
CA PRO A 21 6.56 -18.61 11.29
C PRO A 21 7.88 -18.76 10.52
N GLU A 22 7.84 -19.37 9.34
CA GLU A 22 8.97 -19.53 8.44
C GLU A 22 9.44 -18.22 7.84
N LEU A 23 8.51 -17.37 7.38
CA LEU A 23 8.83 -16.03 6.91
C LEU A 23 9.50 -15.22 8.02
N ARG A 24 8.97 -15.27 9.25
CA ARG A 24 9.59 -14.60 10.41
C ARG A 24 11.00 -15.12 10.70
N ARG A 25 11.25 -16.43 10.54
CA ARG A 25 12.59 -17.02 10.69
C ARG A 25 13.54 -16.56 9.59
N ALA A 26 13.10 -16.62 8.33
CA ALA A 26 13.88 -16.15 7.18
C ALA A 26 14.18 -14.63 7.23
N MET A 27 13.27 -13.84 7.80
CA MET A 27 13.53 -12.42 8.03
C MET A 27 14.63 -12.21 9.08
N LYS A 28 14.66 -13.03 10.15
CA LYS A 28 15.67 -12.94 11.21
C LYS A 28 17.04 -13.43 10.79
N SER A 29 17.14 -14.33 9.80
CA SER A 29 18.43 -14.84 9.32
C SER A 29 19.25 -13.81 8.54
N GLY A 30 18.70 -12.62 8.24
CA GLY A 30 19.41 -11.52 7.56
C GLY A 30 19.70 -11.75 6.07
N THR A 31 19.67 -13.01 5.63
CA THR A 31 19.90 -13.44 4.24
C THR A 31 18.93 -12.83 3.24
N ALA A 32 17.69 -12.54 3.64
CA ALA A 32 16.67 -11.99 2.77
C ALA A 32 16.86 -10.49 2.44
N TRP A 33 17.67 -9.74 3.21
CA TRP A 33 17.55 -8.29 3.26
C TRP A 33 18.75 -7.49 2.77
N ARG A 34 19.80 -8.13 2.22
CA ARG A 34 20.99 -7.53 1.58
C ARG A 34 21.26 -6.08 2.06
N ASP A 35 21.61 -5.95 3.34
CA ASP A 35 22.01 -4.69 4.01
C ASP A 35 20.91 -3.75 4.52
N VAL A 36 19.62 -4.11 4.46
CA VAL A 36 18.56 -3.37 5.17
C VAL A 36 18.56 -3.75 6.67
N PRO A 37 18.74 -2.79 7.60
CA PRO A 37 18.69 -3.09 9.02
C PRO A 37 17.32 -3.62 9.44
N LEU A 38 17.25 -4.74 10.15
CA LEU A 38 15.98 -5.37 10.56
C LEU A 38 15.04 -4.42 11.32
N ARG A 39 15.57 -3.46 12.10
CA ARG A 39 14.77 -2.43 12.80
C ARG A 39 13.96 -1.52 11.86
N ARG A 40 14.31 -1.49 10.58
CA ARG A 40 13.60 -0.74 9.54
C ARG A 40 12.49 -1.55 8.88
N ILE A 41 12.36 -2.82 9.22
CA ILE A 41 11.41 -3.73 8.59
C ILE A 41 10.35 -4.11 9.62
N ALA A 42 9.10 -3.80 9.31
CA ALA A 42 7.94 -4.16 10.11
C ALA A 42 7.05 -5.11 9.30
N LEU A 43 6.69 -6.24 9.92
CA LEU A 43 5.76 -7.22 9.34
C LEU A 43 4.38 -7.02 9.97
N HIS A 44 3.37 -6.78 9.15
CA HIS A 44 1.98 -6.57 9.55
C HIS A 44 1.13 -7.67 8.92
N SER A 45 0.26 -8.28 9.71
CA SER A 45 -0.75 -9.19 9.20
C SER A 45 -2.04 -8.41 8.96
N VAL A 46 -2.72 -8.63 7.84
CA VAL A 46 -4.08 -8.08 7.62
C VAL A 46 -5.09 -8.65 8.62
N THR A 47 -4.77 -9.75 9.29
CA THR A 47 -5.56 -10.27 10.40
C THR A 47 -5.43 -9.42 11.66
N ASP A 48 -4.35 -8.66 11.83
CA ASP A 48 -4.03 -7.96 13.09
C ASP A 48 -4.60 -6.53 13.11
N ILE A 49 -5.69 -6.31 12.39
CA ILE A 49 -6.43 -5.06 12.32
C ILE A 49 -7.53 -5.00 13.38
N SER A 50 -8.04 -3.80 13.66
CA SER A 50 -9.14 -3.60 14.61
C SER A 50 -10.41 -4.38 14.20
N SER A 51 -11.32 -4.60 15.15
CA SER A 51 -12.62 -5.25 14.90
C SER A 51 -13.40 -4.58 13.78
N GLU A 52 -13.39 -3.25 13.75
CA GLU A 52 -14.09 -2.41 12.77
C GLU A 52 -13.47 -2.59 11.38
N ALA A 53 -12.13 -2.53 11.31
CA ALA A 53 -11.40 -2.75 10.06
C ALA A 53 -11.61 -4.17 9.52
N ARG A 54 -11.69 -5.17 10.40
CA ARG A 54 -11.96 -6.57 10.03
C ARG A 54 -13.38 -6.75 9.50
N ALA A 55 -14.36 -6.11 10.13
CA ALA A 55 -15.75 -6.13 9.65
C ALA A 55 -15.85 -5.49 8.25
N LEU A 56 -15.22 -4.33 8.06
CA LEU A 56 -15.14 -3.65 6.78
C LEU A 56 -14.46 -4.50 5.71
N TYR A 57 -13.29 -5.07 6.02
CA TYR A 57 -12.59 -5.99 5.11
C TYR A 57 -13.49 -7.16 4.71
N LYS A 58 -14.22 -7.77 5.65
CA LYS A 58 -15.15 -8.87 5.38
C LYS A 58 -16.30 -8.43 4.45
N ARG A 59 -16.85 -7.23 4.64
CA ARG A 59 -17.89 -6.66 3.75
C ARG A 59 -17.35 -6.48 2.33
N LEU A 60 -16.23 -5.78 2.18
CA LEU A 60 -15.60 -5.56 0.88
C LEU A 60 -15.22 -6.89 0.21
N SER A 61 -14.71 -7.85 1.00
CA SER A 61 -14.37 -9.19 0.51
C SER A 61 -15.57 -9.93 -0.08
N SER A 62 -16.76 -9.75 0.50
CA SER A 62 -17.98 -10.41 0.04
C SER A 62 -18.49 -9.87 -1.29
N THR A 63 -18.07 -8.67 -1.69
CA THR A 63 -18.41 -8.06 -2.98
C THR A 63 -17.26 -8.14 -3.99
N ALA A 64 -16.13 -8.74 -3.62
CA ALA A 64 -14.96 -8.90 -4.47
C ALA A 64 -15.24 -9.89 -5.62
N THR A 65 -14.75 -9.56 -6.80
CA THR A 65 -14.70 -10.47 -7.96
C THR A 65 -13.24 -10.75 -8.34
N GLY A 66 -12.98 -11.90 -8.97
CA GLY A 66 -11.63 -12.29 -9.39
C GLY A 66 -10.83 -13.06 -8.32
N PRO A 67 -9.47 -12.99 -8.33
CA PRO A 67 -8.57 -13.89 -7.58
C PRO A 67 -8.62 -13.78 -6.04
N GLY A 68 -9.59 -13.05 -5.50
CA GLY A 68 -9.90 -13.03 -4.08
C GLY A 68 -9.74 -11.67 -3.41
N PRO A 69 -10.08 -11.59 -2.12
CA PRO A 69 -10.21 -10.33 -1.39
C PRO A 69 -8.89 -9.66 -1.02
N ILE A 70 -7.76 -10.30 -1.28
CA ILE A 70 -6.45 -9.80 -0.85
C ILE A 70 -6.16 -8.41 -1.43
N TYR A 71 -6.62 -8.07 -2.63
CA TYR A 71 -6.39 -6.73 -3.19
C TYR A 71 -7.16 -5.61 -2.47
N LEU A 72 -8.15 -5.97 -1.63
CA LEU A 72 -9.00 -5.03 -0.91
C LEU A 72 -8.39 -4.55 0.42
N TYR A 73 -7.21 -5.03 0.83
CA TYR A 73 -6.53 -4.42 1.98
C TYR A 73 -5.93 -3.05 1.65
N LYS A 74 -5.59 -2.77 0.37
CA LYS A 74 -4.88 -1.54 -0.01
C LYS A 74 -5.68 -0.26 0.37
N PRO A 75 -7.00 -0.17 0.11
CA PRO A 75 -7.83 0.94 0.60
C PRO A 75 -7.89 1.04 2.15
N LEU A 76 -7.67 -0.07 2.86
CA LEU A 76 -7.75 -0.19 4.31
C LEU A 76 -6.42 0.04 5.03
N LEU A 77 -5.34 0.34 4.31
CA LEU A 77 -4.00 0.49 4.90
C LEU A 77 -3.91 1.57 5.97
N HIS A 78 -4.81 2.55 5.94
CA HIS A 78 -4.90 3.61 6.95
C HIS A 78 -5.36 3.07 8.33
N LEU A 79 -6.03 1.92 8.36
CA LEU A 79 -6.44 1.18 9.57
C LEU A 79 -5.39 0.14 9.98
N VAL A 80 -4.70 -0.47 9.00
CA VAL A 80 -3.64 -1.47 9.23
C VAL A 80 -2.37 -0.81 9.77
N LEU A 81 -2.08 0.41 9.34
CA LEU A 81 -0.86 1.15 9.67
C LEU A 81 -1.19 2.45 10.45
N PRO A 82 -1.66 2.34 11.71
CA PRO A 82 -2.16 3.50 12.46
C PRO A 82 -1.09 4.54 12.77
N SER A 83 0.16 4.13 12.94
CA SER A 83 1.30 5.02 13.24
C SER A 83 1.95 5.64 12.00
N VAL A 84 1.63 5.15 10.80
CA VAL A 84 2.21 5.65 9.55
C VAL A 84 1.33 6.77 9.01
N LYS A 85 1.94 7.91 8.70
CA LYS A 85 1.24 9.08 8.14
C LYS A 85 1.09 9.01 6.63
N ARG A 86 2.16 8.63 5.92
CA ARG A 86 2.21 8.55 4.47
C ARG A 86 2.95 7.29 4.06
N ALA A 87 2.45 6.61 3.05
CA ALA A 87 3.04 5.37 2.55
C ALA A 87 3.09 5.37 1.03
N ILE A 88 4.20 4.84 0.49
CA ILE A 88 4.26 4.40 -0.90
C ILE A 88 3.96 2.91 -0.89
N VAL A 89 2.88 2.52 -1.53
CA VAL A 89 2.46 1.12 -1.68
C VAL A 89 2.97 0.61 -3.02
N LEU A 90 3.56 -0.57 -3.00
CA LEU A 90 4.28 -1.15 -4.13
C LEU A 90 3.87 -2.61 -4.25
N ASP A 91 3.57 -3.06 -5.46
CA ASP A 91 3.50 -4.49 -5.76
C ASP A 91 4.90 -5.10 -5.73
N THR A 92 4.95 -6.43 -5.60
CA THR A 92 6.20 -7.18 -5.44
C THR A 92 6.94 -7.45 -6.74
N ASP A 93 6.31 -7.17 -7.88
CA ASP A 93 6.78 -7.43 -9.24
C ASP A 93 7.37 -6.19 -9.94
N ILE A 94 7.75 -5.17 -9.16
CA ILE A 94 8.30 -3.91 -9.69
C ILE A 94 9.83 -3.86 -9.66
N PHE A 95 10.40 -3.03 -10.53
CA PHE A 95 11.82 -2.67 -10.52
C PHE A 95 12.02 -1.16 -10.42
N PHE A 96 13.06 -0.74 -9.70
CA PHE A 96 13.42 0.68 -9.57
C PHE A 96 14.55 1.05 -10.53
N PHE A 97 14.28 2.06 -11.37
CA PHE A 97 15.30 2.69 -12.22
C PHE A 97 15.81 4.01 -11.65
N SER A 98 15.28 4.43 -10.52
CA SER A 98 15.58 5.73 -9.89
C SER A 98 15.26 5.68 -8.40
N ASP A 99 15.72 6.71 -7.70
CA ASP A 99 15.55 6.85 -6.26
C ASP A 99 14.08 7.05 -5.86
N ILE A 100 13.55 6.14 -5.05
CA ILE A 100 12.17 6.16 -4.54
C ILE A 100 11.83 7.42 -3.74
N ARG A 101 12.82 8.13 -3.19
CA ARG A 101 12.62 9.41 -2.50
C ARG A 101 12.07 10.48 -3.42
N LEU A 102 12.32 10.38 -4.73
CA LEU A 102 11.72 11.27 -5.72
C LEU A 102 10.21 11.08 -5.77
N LEU A 103 9.73 9.84 -5.72
CA LEU A 103 8.30 9.55 -5.66
C LEU A 103 7.66 10.11 -4.38
N HIS A 104 8.33 9.95 -3.23
CA HIS A 104 7.83 10.49 -1.97
C HIS A 104 7.65 12.03 -2.00
N LYS A 105 8.43 12.77 -2.80
CA LYS A 105 8.27 14.23 -2.94
C LYS A 105 6.92 14.61 -3.54
N HIS A 106 6.23 13.71 -4.26
CA HIS A 106 4.91 13.98 -4.84
C HIS A 106 3.82 14.22 -3.80
N PHE A 107 3.98 13.76 -2.55
CA PHE A 107 3.05 14.14 -1.47
C PHE A 107 2.96 15.66 -1.27
N ARG A 108 3.99 16.43 -1.65
CA ARG A 108 3.94 17.92 -1.61
C ARG A 108 2.96 18.52 -2.60
N ARG A 109 2.48 17.74 -3.57
CA ARG A 109 1.47 18.15 -4.56
C ARG A 109 0.04 17.79 -4.14
N PHE A 110 -0.13 17.14 -2.98
CA PHE A 110 -1.46 16.84 -2.48
C PHE A 110 -2.10 18.15 -2.01
N ALA A 111 -3.21 18.52 -2.62
CA ALA A 111 -4.04 19.62 -2.18
C ALA A 111 -5.03 19.11 -1.12
N GLU A 112 -5.79 20.03 -0.53
CA GLU A 112 -6.87 19.66 0.37
C GLU A 112 -7.83 18.66 -0.31
N GLY A 113 -8.14 17.57 0.40
CA GLY A 113 -8.97 16.48 -0.12
C GLY A 113 -8.25 15.46 -1.00
N HIS A 114 -6.99 15.68 -1.41
CA HIS A 114 -6.21 14.65 -2.09
C HIS A 114 -5.69 13.62 -1.07
N LEU A 115 -6.18 12.38 -1.17
CA LEU A 115 -5.84 11.30 -0.23
C LEU A 115 -4.93 10.23 -0.86
N ILE A 116 -5.08 10.02 -2.17
CA ILE A 116 -4.48 8.91 -2.90
C ILE A 116 -3.89 9.46 -4.21
N GLY A 117 -2.61 9.16 -4.46
CA GLY A 117 -1.96 9.36 -5.74
C GLY A 117 -1.82 8.02 -6.47
N LEU A 118 -2.29 7.94 -7.71
CA LEU A 118 -2.30 6.74 -8.53
C LEU A 118 -1.72 7.02 -9.92
N ALA A 119 -1.17 5.99 -10.55
CA ALA A 119 -0.89 5.98 -11.98
C ALA A 119 -2.15 5.59 -12.77
N THR A 120 -2.33 6.17 -13.95
CA THR A 120 -3.40 5.76 -14.87
C THR A 120 -3.13 4.35 -15.41
N GLU A 121 -4.17 3.56 -15.59
CA GLU A 121 -4.06 2.22 -16.19
C GLU A 121 -3.66 2.33 -17.68
N GLN A 122 -2.58 1.62 -18.04
CA GLN A 122 -1.97 1.66 -19.37
C GLN A 122 -2.47 0.55 -20.29
N CYS A 123 -2.96 -0.54 -19.72
CA CYS A 123 -3.65 -1.59 -20.46
C CYS A 123 -5.08 -1.16 -20.82
N PRO A 124 -5.70 -1.79 -21.84
CA PRO A 124 -7.11 -1.59 -22.18
C PRO A 124 -8.06 -2.24 -21.16
N SER A 125 -7.69 -2.23 -19.88
CA SER A 125 -8.53 -2.62 -18.76
C SER A 125 -9.51 -1.48 -18.45
N TYR A 126 -10.71 -1.81 -17.96
CA TYR A 126 -11.76 -0.85 -17.60
C TYR A 126 -12.42 -0.12 -18.78
N GLN A 127 -12.55 -0.75 -19.96
CA GLN A 127 -13.22 -0.13 -21.12
C GLN A 127 -14.67 0.24 -20.81
N GLU A 128 -15.38 -0.61 -20.07
CA GLU A 128 -16.77 -0.40 -19.65
C GLU A 128 -16.89 0.82 -18.73
N VAL A 129 -15.95 0.96 -17.78
CA VAL A 129 -15.90 2.11 -16.86
C VAL A 129 -15.57 3.40 -17.63
N ARG A 130 -14.63 3.34 -18.59
CA ARG A 130 -14.27 4.48 -19.43
C ARG A 130 -15.42 4.90 -20.35
N ALA A 131 -16.20 3.96 -20.86
CA ALA A 131 -17.39 4.24 -21.66
C ALA A 131 -18.46 5.02 -20.87
N LEU A 132 -18.51 4.84 -19.55
CA LEU A 132 -19.37 5.59 -18.64
C LEU A 132 -18.73 6.92 -18.15
N GLY A 133 -17.59 7.34 -18.73
CA GLY A 133 -16.86 8.55 -18.33
C GLY A 133 -15.95 8.38 -17.11
N GLY A 134 -15.83 7.16 -16.59
CA GLY A 134 -14.92 6.83 -15.48
C GLY A 134 -13.45 6.74 -15.90
N LYS A 135 -12.57 6.56 -14.92
CA LYS A 135 -11.12 6.42 -15.13
C LYS A 135 -10.63 5.11 -14.52
N GLY A 136 -9.73 4.45 -15.24
CA GLY A 136 -9.01 3.28 -14.75
C GLY A 136 -7.64 3.68 -14.18
N PHE A 137 -7.26 3.09 -13.06
CA PHE A 137 -5.98 3.34 -12.41
C PHE A 137 -5.28 2.03 -12.13
N ASN A 138 -3.96 2.04 -12.22
CA ASN A 138 -3.14 0.90 -11.86
C ASN A 138 -2.86 0.91 -10.36
N GLY A 139 -3.08 -0.22 -9.70
CA GLY A 139 -2.94 -0.36 -8.25
C GLY A 139 -1.52 -0.73 -7.77
N GLY A 140 -0.55 -0.88 -8.67
CA GLY A 140 0.78 -1.41 -8.34
C GLY A 140 1.74 -0.38 -7.74
N VAL A 141 1.49 0.91 -7.94
CA VAL A 141 2.21 1.99 -7.25
C VAL A 141 1.20 3.03 -6.77
N GLN A 142 1.13 3.23 -5.45
CA GLN A 142 0.19 4.17 -4.83
C GLN A 142 0.89 5.07 -3.82
N LEU A 143 0.46 6.32 -3.74
CA LEU A 143 0.83 7.26 -2.69
C LEU A 143 -0.37 7.45 -1.80
N LEU A 144 -0.31 6.96 -0.56
CA LEU A 144 -1.41 7.05 0.38
C LEU A 144 -1.06 8.04 1.49
N ASP A 145 -1.86 9.10 1.64
CA ASP A 145 -1.82 9.94 2.83
C ASP A 145 -2.77 9.35 3.88
N LEU A 146 -2.24 8.38 4.64
CA LEU A 146 -2.97 7.60 5.63
C LEU A 146 -3.53 8.46 6.76
N GLU A 147 -2.83 9.54 7.13
CA GLU A 147 -3.31 10.51 8.12
C GLU A 147 -4.54 11.24 7.59
N ALA A 148 -4.48 11.75 6.36
CA ALA A 148 -5.62 12.41 5.72
C ALA A 148 -6.79 11.44 5.46
N MET A 149 -6.51 10.19 5.09
CA MET A 149 -7.53 9.15 4.91
C MET A 149 -8.30 8.88 6.21
N ARG A 150 -7.61 8.78 7.36
CA ARG A 150 -8.25 8.65 8.68
C ARG A 150 -9.09 9.87 9.06
N ALA A 151 -8.65 11.07 8.68
CA ALA A 151 -9.36 12.32 8.98
C ALA A 151 -10.54 12.60 8.03
N SER A 152 -10.59 11.94 6.87
CA SER A 152 -11.60 12.21 5.84
C SER A 152 -12.93 11.52 6.14
N LYS A 153 -13.93 12.32 6.54
CA LYS A 153 -15.32 11.85 6.68
C LYS A 153 -15.85 11.25 5.38
N HIS A 154 -15.53 11.87 4.24
CA HIS A 154 -15.98 11.39 2.94
C HIS A 154 -15.40 10.02 2.61
N TYR A 155 -14.10 9.83 2.81
CA TYR A 155 -13.46 8.54 2.57
C TYR A 155 -14.00 7.45 3.51
N GLY A 156 -14.21 7.79 4.78
CA GLY A 156 -14.83 6.88 5.75
C GLY A 156 -16.26 6.49 5.41
N ALA A 157 -17.03 7.37 4.74
CA ALA A 157 -18.41 7.07 4.32
C ALA A 157 -18.49 6.16 3.07
N LEU A 158 -17.41 6.04 2.30
CA LEU A 158 -17.33 5.15 1.12
C LEU A 158 -17.03 3.68 1.50
N MET A 159 -16.85 3.38 2.79
CA MET A 159 -16.35 2.10 3.33
C MET A 159 -17.37 1.44 4.26
#